data_AF-A0A9P6NZ58-F1
#
_entry.id   AF-A0A9P6NZ58-F1
#
_cell.length_a   1.000
_cell.length_b   1.000
_cell.length_c   1.000
_cell.angle_alpha   90.00
_cell.angle_beta   90.00
_cell.angle_gamma   90.00
#
_symmetry.space_group_name_H-M   'P 1'
#
loop_
_entity.id
_entity.type
_entity.pdbx_description
1 polymer ?
#
loop_
_entity_poly.entity_id
_entity_poly.type
_entity_poly.pdbx_seq_one_letter_code
_entity_poly.pdbx_strand_id
1 'polypeptide(L)'
;MLSFLLLSYSKSVRQSIQKISNDEASHVSFLTSALQAAGVTPVQACKYSFPYTDLKSFLTVSQILEGVGVSAYLGAAASIKNGNYLTAAGSILTVEARHNAYIRFVNGLSPFPAAFDTPIQPRGIVTLAGPFFVSCPTGSGPGLEGFPSLTISGKLIPGSTLKISAKNTTGATYCGFLSGLDSTFTTYADGECKAPSDGKVGEGQIYVFLTSEKSVTDATTIAGPGIIETENAVMNPIDTPTLTPASHEPENATDLAIGI
;
A
#
# COMPACT_ATOMS: atom_id res chain seq x y z
N MET A 1 -14.20 17.62 5.83
CA MET A 1 -12.80 18.08 5.78
C MET A 1 -12.14 17.78 4.42
N LEU A 2 -12.37 16.62 3.81
CA LEU A 2 -11.78 16.28 2.49
C LEU A 2 -12.35 17.08 1.29
N SER A 3 -13.64 17.42 1.30
CA SER A 3 -14.25 18.16 0.18
C SER A 3 -13.69 19.57 -0.03
N PHE A 4 -13.15 20.22 1.00
CA PHE A 4 -12.44 21.51 0.86
C PHE A 4 -11.02 21.32 0.30
N LEU A 5 -10.35 20.21 0.62
CA LEU A 5 -8.99 19.91 0.15
C LEU A 5 -8.95 19.60 -1.35
N LEU A 6 -10.06 19.08 -1.89
CA LEU A 6 -10.21 18.67 -3.27
C LEU A 6 -10.49 19.82 -4.28
N LEU A 7 -10.72 21.05 -3.80
CA LEU A 7 -11.10 22.20 -4.63
C LEU A 7 -9.95 22.73 -5.51
N SER A 8 -8.70 22.37 -5.22
CA SER A 8 -7.50 22.75 -5.99
C SER A 8 -7.23 21.88 -7.22
N TYR A 9 -7.95 20.77 -7.37
CA TYR A 9 -7.87 19.87 -8.52
C TYR A 9 -9.09 20.00 -9.43
N SER A 10 -8.99 19.48 -10.66
CA SER A 10 -10.10 19.48 -11.61
C SER A 10 -11.30 18.68 -11.05
N LYS A 11 -12.51 19.02 -11.51
CA LYS A 11 -13.74 18.28 -11.18
C LYS A 11 -13.61 16.79 -11.48
N SER A 12 -12.93 16.43 -12.56
CA SER A 12 -12.70 15.03 -12.95
C SER A 12 -11.88 14.26 -11.92
N VAL A 13 -10.88 14.88 -11.30
CA VAL A 13 -10.07 14.21 -10.27
C VAL A 13 -10.89 13.94 -9.02
N ARG A 14 -11.71 14.90 -8.58
CA ARG A 14 -12.62 14.70 -7.45
C ARG A 14 -13.61 13.56 -7.69
N GLN A 15 -14.22 13.54 -8.87
CA GLN A 15 -15.20 12.51 -9.24
C GLN A 15 -14.57 11.12 -9.27
N SER A 16 -13.33 11.02 -9.74
CA SER A 16 -12.60 9.74 -9.76
C SER A 16 -12.27 9.26 -8.34
N ILE A 17 -11.82 10.16 -7.45
CA ILE A 17 -11.58 9.83 -6.04
C ILE A 17 -12.88 9.40 -5.33
N GLN A 18 -14.00 10.07 -5.63
CA GLN A 18 -15.31 9.65 -5.11
C GLN A 18 -15.72 8.27 -5.64
N LYS A 19 -15.43 7.99 -6.91
CA LYS A 19 -15.71 6.67 -7.50
C LYS A 19 -14.90 5.57 -6.82
N ILE A 20 -13.61 5.79 -6.58
CA ILE A 20 -12.75 4.88 -5.82
C ILE A 20 -13.37 4.59 -4.44
N SER A 21 -13.72 5.63 -3.69
CA SER A 21 -14.34 5.44 -2.36
C SER A 21 -15.67 4.67 -2.41
N ASN A 22 -16.49 4.86 -3.45
CA ASN A 22 -17.73 4.09 -3.63
C ASN A 22 -17.47 2.62 -3.97
N ASP A 23 -16.40 2.35 -4.73
CA ASP A 23 -15.97 1.00 -5.06
C ASP A 23 -15.45 0.29 -3.80
N GLU A 24 -14.67 0.96 -2.94
CA GLU A 24 -14.25 0.40 -1.65
C GLU A 24 -15.42 0.07 -0.72
N ALA A 25 -16.42 0.96 -0.63
CA ALA A 25 -17.63 0.67 0.14
C ALA A 25 -18.37 -0.57 -0.42
N SER A 26 -18.35 -0.75 -1.75
CA SER A 26 -18.95 -1.90 -2.41
C SER A 26 -18.16 -3.18 -2.13
N HIS A 27 -16.82 -3.12 -2.12
CA HIS A 27 -15.95 -4.24 -1.74
C HIS A 27 -16.23 -4.69 -0.30
N VAL A 28 -16.27 -3.77 0.66
CA VAL A 28 -16.58 -4.06 2.07
C VAL A 28 -17.96 -4.70 2.22
N SER A 29 -18.98 -4.15 1.56
CA SER A 29 -20.34 -4.70 1.57
C SER A 29 -20.39 -6.13 1.01
N PHE A 30 -19.70 -6.36 -0.11
CA PHE A 30 -19.59 -7.68 -0.73
C PHE A 30 -18.91 -8.69 0.20
N LEU A 31 -17.74 -8.36 0.75
CA LEU A 31 -16.99 -9.24 1.65
C LEU A 31 -17.77 -9.54 2.93
N THR A 32 -18.42 -8.54 3.52
CA THR A 32 -19.29 -8.70 4.70
C THR A 32 -20.41 -9.71 4.40
N SER A 33 -21.09 -9.54 3.28
CA SER A 33 -22.18 -10.43 2.85
C SER A 33 -21.67 -11.85 2.56
N ALA A 34 -20.51 -11.97 1.91
CA ALA A 34 -19.90 -13.26 1.60
C ALA A 34 -19.49 -14.04 2.87
N LEU A 35 -18.90 -13.35 3.85
CA LEU A 35 -18.54 -13.96 5.14
C LEU A 35 -19.79 -14.45 5.90
N GLN A 36 -20.84 -13.63 5.95
CA GLN A 36 -22.12 -14.03 6.56
C GLN A 36 -22.73 -15.25 5.88
N ALA A 37 -22.73 -15.28 4.54
CA ALA A 37 -23.22 -16.42 3.77
C ALA A 37 -22.39 -17.69 4.00
N ALA A 38 -21.11 -17.55 4.32
CA ALA A 38 -20.22 -18.65 4.72
C ALA A 38 -20.36 -19.04 6.21
N GLY A 39 -21.26 -18.43 6.97
CA GLY A 39 -21.46 -18.69 8.40
C GLY A 39 -20.38 -18.09 9.30
N VAL A 40 -19.58 -17.15 8.78
CA VAL A 40 -18.54 -16.45 9.52
C VAL A 40 -19.08 -15.08 9.94
N THR A 41 -18.90 -14.74 11.22
CA THR A 41 -19.20 -13.39 11.72
C THR A 41 -18.19 -12.40 11.15
N PRO A 42 -18.60 -11.40 10.34
CA PRO A 42 -17.68 -10.37 9.86
C PRO A 42 -17.13 -9.54 11.03
N VAL A 43 -15.88 -9.10 10.90
CA VAL A 43 -15.30 -8.14 11.85
C VAL A 43 -16.00 -6.80 11.73
N GLN A 44 -16.04 -6.05 12.83
CA GLN A 44 -16.54 -4.69 12.83
C GLN A 44 -15.43 -3.72 12.39
N ALA A 45 -15.81 -2.58 11.82
CA ALA A 45 -14.85 -1.54 11.47
C ALA A 45 -14.09 -1.06 12.72
N CYS A 46 -12.76 -0.97 12.61
CA CYS A 46 -11.93 -0.30 13.60
C CYS A 46 -12.01 1.22 13.44
N LYS A 47 -11.47 1.95 14.41
CA LYS A 47 -11.19 3.38 14.28
C LYS A 47 -9.82 3.55 13.65
N TYR A 48 -9.76 4.38 12.61
CA TYR A 48 -8.53 4.66 11.88
C TYR A 48 -8.09 6.12 12.03
N SER A 49 -6.80 6.36 11.85
CA SER A 49 -6.20 7.69 11.74
C SER A 49 -5.16 7.69 10.63
N PHE A 50 -5.34 8.59 9.67
CA PHE A 50 -4.46 8.69 8.51
C PHE A 50 -3.68 10.01 8.57
N PRO A 51 -2.36 10.00 8.33
CA PRO A 51 -1.50 11.16 8.47
C PRO A 51 -1.56 12.06 7.23
N TYR A 52 -2.68 12.75 7.02
CA TYR A 52 -2.82 13.77 5.98
C TYR A 52 -3.38 15.07 6.55
N THR A 53 -2.85 16.19 6.08
CA THR A 53 -3.31 17.54 6.43
C THR A 53 -3.74 18.34 5.21
N ASP A 54 -3.40 17.84 4.02
CA ASP A 54 -3.72 18.44 2.74
C ASP A 54 -4.02 17.35 1.69
N LEU A 55 -4.43 17.77 0.50
CA LEU A 55 -4.77 16.82 -0.57
C LEU A 55 -3.55 16.02 -1.05
N LYS A 56 -2.36 16.61 -1.08
CA LYS A 56 -1.15 15.94 -1.57
C LYS A 56 -0.77 14.79 -0.63
N SER A 57 -0.78 15.06 0.68
CA SER A 57 -0.58 14.04 1.72
C SER A 57 -1.71 13.01 1.70
N PHE A 58 -2.96 13.40 1.45
CA PHE A 58 -4.06 12.44 1.24
C PHE A 58 -3.78 11.50 0.06
N LEU A 59 -3.44 12.03 -1.12
CA LEU A 59 -3.16 11.21 -2.31
C LEU A 59 -1.90 10.35 -2.14
N THR A 60 -0.92 10.81 -1.36
CA THR A 60 0.27 10.03 -1.01
C THR A 60 -0.11 8.84 -0.13
N VAL A 61 -0.90 9.07 0.92
CA VAL A 61 -1.42 7.99 1.78
C VAL A 61 -2.29 7.03 0.97
N SER A 62 -3.17 7.56 0.11
CA SER A 62 -4.02 6.79 -0.79
C SER A 62 -3.19 5.87 -1.68
N GLN A 63 -2.17 6.40 -2.36
CA GLN A 63 -1.27 5.60 -3.21
C GLN A 63 -0.66 4.43 -2.44
N ILE A 64 -0.11 4.70 -1.26
CA ILE A 64 0.51 3.69 -0.40
C ILE A 64 -0.51 2.59 -0.12
N LEU A 65 -1.67 2.99 0.37
CA LEU A 65 -2.76 2.13 0.80
C LEU A 65 -3.29 1.24 -0.32
N GLU A 66 -3.60 1.80 -1.49
CA GLU A 66 -4.06 1.03 -2.66
C GLU A 66 -3.03 -0.02 -3.08
N GLY A 67 -1.73 0.31 -3.06
CA GLY A 67 -0.67 -0.66 -3.37
C GLY A 67 -0.53 -1.75 -2.31
N VAL A 68 -0.80 -1.42 -1.04
CA VAL A 68 -0.91 -2.42 0.04
C VAL A 68 -2.12 -3.33 -0.19
N GLY A 69 -3.26 -2.79 -0.62
CA GLY A 69 -4.46 -3.56 -0.99
C GLY A 69 -4.18 -4.57 -2.11
N VAL A 70 -3.58 -4.10 -3.20
CA VAL A 70 -3.11 -4.96 -4.32
C VAL A 70 -2.21 -6.09 -3.80
N SER A 71 -1.21 -5.74 -3.00
CA SER A 71 -0.24 -6.69 -2.44
C SER A 71 -0.89 -7.72 -1.50
N ALA A 72 -1.93 -7.31 -0.75
CA ALA A 72 -2.66 -8.17 0.16
C ALA A 72 -3.49 -9.23 -0.59
N TYR A 73 -4.25 -8.81 -1.61
CA TYR A 73 -5.01 -9.75 -2.43
C TYR A 73 -4.10 -10.75 -3.16
N LEU A 74 -3.00 -10.28 -3.74
CA LEU A 74 -2.02 -11.14 -4.39
C LEU A 74 -1.36 -12.11 -3.41
N GLY A 75 -0.93 -11.63 -2.24
CA GLY A 75 -0.33 -12.45 -1.20
C GLY A 75 -1.28 -13.52 -0.65
N ALA A 76 -2.58 -13.23 -0.62
CA ALA A 76 -3.61 -14.18 -0.18
C ALA A 76 -4.00 -15.20 -1.25
N ALA A 77 -3.80 -14.91 -2.54
CA ALA A 77 -4.35 -15.70 -3.65
C ALA A 77 -4.03 -17.20 -3.55
N ALA A 78 -2.79 -17.57 -3.26
CA ALA A 78 -2.37 -18.98 -3.15
C ALA A 78 -3.01 -19.73 -1.96
N SER A 79 -3.51 -19.00 -0.97
CA SER A 79 -4.19 -19.54 0.21
C SER A 79 -5.68 -19.79 -0.03
N ILE A 80 -6.28 -19.17 -1.05
CA ILE A 80 -7.71 -19.33 -1.36
C ILE A 80 -7.92 -20.63 -2.16
N LYS A 81 -8.44 -21.66 -1.50
CA LYS A 81 -8.64 -22.99 -2.11
C LYS A 81 -9.92 -23.12 -2.92
N ASN A 82 -10.94 -22.33 -2.59
CA ASN A 82 -12.19 -22.33 -3.33
C ASN A 82 -12.04 -21.43 -4.56
N GLY A 83 -12.17 -22.00 -5.76
CA GLY A 83 -12.04 -21.27 -7.02
C GLY A 83 -13.01 -20.09 -7.15
N ASN A 84 -14.23 -20.21 -6.63
CA ASN A 84 -15.20 -19.11 -6.66
C ASN A 84 -14.77 -17.94 -5.78
N TYR A 85 -14.17 -18.23 -4.62
CA TYR A 85 -13.62 -17.19 -3.75
C TYR A 85 -12.37 -16.56 -4.36
N LEU A 86 -11.55 -17.36 -5.04
CA LEU A 86 -10.38 -16.85 -5.75
C LEU A 86 -10.79 -15.92 -6.90
N THR A 87 -11.83 -16.29 -7.66
CA THR A 87 -12.39 -15.42 -8.71
C THR A 87 -12.97 -14.13 -8.13
N ALA A 88 -13.70 -14.21 -7.01
CA ALA A 88 -14.22 -13.03 -6.34
C ALA A 88 -13.10 -12.10 -5.86
N ALA A 89 -12.09 -12.64 -5.16
CA ALA A 89 -10.91 -11.89 -4.73
C ALA A 89 -10.14 -11.28 -5.91
N GLY A 90 -9.96 -12.05 -6.99
CA GLY A 90 -9.34 -11.58 -8.24
C GLY A 90 -10.11 -10.43 -8.88
N SER A 91 -11.45 -10.44 -8.81
CA SER A 91 -12.26 -9.34 -9.34
C SER A 91 -11.98 -8.02 -8.60
N ILE A 92 -11.84 -8.07 -7.26
CA ILE A 92 -11.50 -6.90 -6.44
C ILE A 92 -10.07 -6.45 -6.73
N LEU A 93 -9.10 -7.37 -6.72
CA LEU A 93 -7.70 -7.08 -7.02
C LEU A 93 -7.51 -6.26 -8.32
N THR A 94 -8.22 -6.59 -9.39
CA THR A 94 -8.12 -5.84 -10.66
C THR A 94 -8.71 -4.43 -10.60
N VAL A 95 -9.63 -4.17 -9.65
CA VAL A 95 -10.18 -2.84 -9.37
C VAL A 95 -9.16 -2.03 -8.54
N GLU A 96 -8.65 -2.61 -7.45
CA GLU A 96 -7.58 -2.01 -6.61
C GLU A 96 -6.36 -1.59 -7.45
N ALA A 97 -5.93 -2.44 -8.39
CA ALA A 97 -4.82 -2.12 -9.28
C ALA A 97 -5.11 -0.89 -10.17
N ARG A 98 -6.37 -0.72 -10.61
CA ARG A 98 -6.78 0.47 -11.39
C ARG A 98 -6.88 1.71 -10.52
N HIS A 99 -7.31 1.57 -9.26
CA HIS A 99 -7.30 2.66 -8.28
C HIS A 99 -5.88 3.13 -8.01
N ASN A 100 -4.96 2.21 -7.71
CA ASN A 100 -3.54 2.50 -7.53
C ASN A 100 -2.95 3.20 -8.76
N ALA A 101 -3.15 2.65 -9.96
CA ALA A 101 -2.67 3.24 -11.21
C ALA A 101 -3.18 4.68 -11.40
N TYR A 102 -4.48 4.93 -11.16
CA TYR A 102 -5.06 6.25 -11.27
C TYR A 102 -4.46 7.24 -10.25
N ILE A 103 -4.34 6.84 -8.99
CA ILE A 103 -3.77 7.69 -7.95
C ILE A 103 -2.29 8.01 -8.23
N ARG A 104 -1.53 7.02 -8.71
CA ARG A 104 -0.15 7.24 -9.19
C ARG A 104 -0.09 8.30 -10.29
N PHE A 105 -0.96 8.19 -11.29
CA PHE A 105 -1.06 9.19 -12.36
C PHE A 105 -1.35 10.60 -11.81
N VAL A 106 -2.31 10.72 -10.89
CA VAL A 106 -2.63 12.01 -10.25
C VAL A 106 -1.46 12.56 -9.42
N ASN A 107 -0.64 11.68 -8.82
CA ASN A 107 0.60 12.05 -8.12
C ASN A 107 1.77 12.37 -9.07
N GLY A 108 1.57 12.34 -10.40
CA GLY A 108 2.63 12.59 -11.38
C GLY A 108 3.61 11.43 -11.55
N LEU A 109 3.23 10.23 -11.11
CA LEU A 109 3.99 8.99 -11.22
C LEU A 109 3.46 8.13 -12.38
N SER A 110 4.29 7.20 -12.85
CA SER A 110 3.85 6.20 -13.84
C SER A 110 2.68 5.38 -13.28
N PRO A 111 1.55 5.25 -14.01
CA PRO A 111 0.45 4.36 -13.64
C PRO A 111 0.77 2.87 -13.86
N PHE A 112 1.91 2.54 -14.47
CA PHE A 112 2.38 1.18 -14.76
C PHE A 112 3.88 1.06 -14.42
N PRO A 113 4.28 1.19 -13.15
CA PRO A 113 5.70 1.26 -12.78
C PRO A 113 6.47 -0.05 -13.02
N ALA A 114 5.78 -1.20 -13.01
CA ALA A 114 6.38 -2.50 -13.19
C ALA A 114 5.44 -3.44 -13.95
N ALA A 115 5.99 -4.50 -14.52
CA ALA A 115 5.23 -5.54 -15.22
C ALA A 115 4.44 -6.46 -14.27
N PHE A 116 4.83 -6.51 -12.99
CA PHE A 116 4.23 -7.36 -11.97
C PHE A 116 4.10 -6.59 -10.65
N ASP A 117 2.99 -6.78 -9.95
CA ASP A 117 2.78 -6.31 -8.58
C ASP A 117 3.39 -7.27 -7.56
N THR A 118 3.68 -6.77 -6.36
CA THR A 118 4.41 -7.51 -5.33
C THR A 118 3.46 -8.19 -4.34
N PRO A 119 3.40 -9.53 -4.23
CA PRO A 119 2.61 -10.20 -3.20
C PRO A 119 3.26 -10.04 -1.82
N ILE A 120 2.47 -9.68 -0.80
CA ILE A 120 2.96 -9.57 0.59
C ILE A 120 2.15 -10.49 1.52
N GLN A 121 2.86 -11.24 2.35
CA GLN A 121 2.26 -12.19 3.30
C GLN A 121 1.46 -11.48 4.41
N PRO A 122 0.47 -12.15 5.02
CA PRO A 122 -0.47 -11.52 5.96
C PRO A 122 0.17 -10.72 7.10
N ARG A 123 1.23 -11.23 7.74
CA ARG A 123 1.92 -10.49 8.81
C ARG A 123 2.56 -9.20 8.31
N GLY A 124 3.08 -9.20 7.08
CA GLY A 124 3.60 -8.00 6.44
C GLY A 124 2.50 -6.97 6.15
N ILE A 125 1.32 -7.42 5.70
CA ILE A 125 0.15 -6.54 5.52
C ILE A 125 -0.27 -5.92 6.85
N VAL A 126 -0.31 -6.70 7.93
CA VAL A 126 -0.61 -6.17 9.27
C VAL A 126 0.44 -5.14 9.71
N THR A 127 1.72 -5.36 9.43
CA THR A 127 2.78 -4.37 9.72
C THR A 127 2.58 -3.05 8.96
N LEU A 128 2.12 -3.11 7.71
CA LEU A 128 1.92 -1.95 6.86
C LEU A 128 0.65 -1.17 7.20
N ALA A 129 -0.44 -1.88 7.48
CA ALA A 129 -1.73 -1.27 7.81
C ALA A 129 -1.82 -0.85 9.28
N GLY A 130 -1.16 -1.58 10.18
CA GLY A 130 -1.20 -1.40 11.63
C GLY A 130 -1.03 0.04 12.13
N PRO A 131 -0.09 0.85 11.60
CA PRO A 131 0.07 2.25 12.00
C PRO A 131 -1.17 3.13 11.84
N PHE A 132 -2.14 2.75 11.00
CA PHE A 132 -3.39 3.49 10.81
C PHE A 132 -4.48 3.09 11.80
N PHE A 133 -4.34 1.97 12.52
CA PHE A 133 -5.32 1.51 13.49
C PHE A 133 -5.17 2.26 14.82
N VAL A 134 -6.25 2.90 15.28
CA VAL A 134 -6.29 3.57 16.59
C VAL A 134 -6.87 2.64 17.65
N SER A 135 -7.96 1.96 17.33
CA SER A 135 -8.64 1.03 18.24
C SER A 135 -9.62 0.15 17.48
N CYS A 136 -9.85 -1.08 17.92
CA CYS A 136 -10.83 -1.98 17.34
C CYS A 136 -11.86 -2.45 18.37
N PRO A 137 -13.12 -2.69 17.97
CA PRO A 137 -14.03 -3.49 18.78
C PRO A 137 -13.43 -4.86 19.13
N THR A 138 -13.81 -5.41 20.27
CA THR A 138 -13.32 -6.72 20.73
C THR A 138 -13.52 -7.79 19.65
N GLY A 139 -12.45 -8.50 19.30
CA GLY A 139 -12.46 -9.54 18.27
C GLY A 139 -12.46 -9.03 16.82
N SER A 140 -12.33 -7.72 16.59
CA SER A 140 -12.31 -7.13 15.23
C SER A 140 -10.93 -6.63 14.79
N GLY A 141 -9.92 -6.70 15.67
CA GLY A 141 -8.54 -6.41 15.28
C GLY A 141 -7.92 -7.54 14.44
N PRO A 142 -6.77 -7.29 13.78
CA PRO A 142 -6.06 -8.33 13.04
C PRO A 142 -5.80 -9.57 13.90
N GLY A 143 -6.14 -10.75 13.38
CA GLY A 143 -5.92 -12.03 14.07
C GLY A 143 -4.48 -12.52 14.07
N LEU A 144 -3.56 -11.76 13.46
CA LEU A 144 -2.13 -12.05 13.36
C LEU A 144 -1.35 -10.84 13.87
N GLU A 145 -0.25 -11.10 14.57
CA GLU A 145 0.68 -10.04 14.96
C GLU A 145 1.58 -9.67 13.78
N GLY A 146 1.62 -8.37 13.43
CA GLY A 146 2.60 -7.84 12.49
C GLY A 146 4.02 -7.94 13.05
N PHE A 147 5.00 -7.87 12.16
CA PHE A 147 6.38 -7.64 12.56
C PHE A 147 6.59 -6.19 13.06
N PRO A 148 7.69 -5.91 13.79
CA PRO A 148 8.12 -4.56 14.08
C PRO A 148 8.20 -3.69 12.81
N SER A 149 7.54 -2.54 12.81
CA SER A 149 7.58 -1.60 11.69
C SER A 149 9.00 -1.08 11.44
N LEU A 150 9.29 -0.85 10.18
CA LEU A 150 10.60 -0.45 9.68
C LEU A 150 10.52 0.95 9.08
N THR A 151 11.41 1.84 9.49
CA THR A 151 11.59 3.18 8.92
C THR A 151 12.80 3.16 8.00
N ILE A 152 12.61 3.63 6.76
CA ILE A 152 13.65 3.73 5.74
C ILE A 152 13.92 5.20 5.48
N SER A 153 15.19 5.59 5.42
CA SER A 153 15.58 6.91 4.91
C SER A 153 16.75 6.79 3.95
N GLY A 154 16.80 7.69 2.98
CA GLY A 154 17.69 7.59 1.82
C GLY A 154 16.91 7.45 0.52
N LYS A 155 17.63 7.35 -0.58
CA LYS A 155 17.05 7.26 -1.93
C LYS A 155 17.32 5.88 -2.50
N LEU A 156 16.31 5.23 -3.08
CA LEU A 156 16.47 3.94 -3.73
C LEU A 156 17.10 4.13 -5.12
N ILE A 157 18.42 4.28 -5.13
CA ILE A 157 19.26 4.41 -6.33
C ILE A 157 20.28 3.26 -6.26
N PRO A 158 20.50 2.48 -7.32
CA PRO A 158 21.43 1.34 -7.29
C PRO A 158 22.78 1.67 -6.62
N GLY A 159 23.14 0.93 -5.57
CA GLY A 159 24.38 1.09 -4.81
C GLY A 159 24.40 2.20 -3.75
N SER A 160 23.32 3.01 -3.64
CA SER A 160 23.18 3.99 -2.57
C SER A 160 23.07 3.33 -1.19
N THR A 161 23.32 4.11 -0.13
CA THR A 161 23.05 3.67 1.25
C THR A 161 21.63 4.07 1.65
N LEU A 162 20.90 3.11 2.20
CA LEU A 162 19.64 3.29 2.90
C LEU A 162 19.88 3.12 4.40
N LYS A 163 19.37 4.04 5.21
CA LYS A 163 19.34 3.92 6.67
C LYS A 163 18.05 3.27 7.10
N ILE A 164 18.16 2.26 7.94
CA ILE A 164 17.09 1.38 8.37
C ILE A 164 17.01 1.40 9.90
N SER A 165 15.83 1.71 10.43
CA SER A 165 15.55 1.60 11.86
C SER A 165 14.26 0.84 12.11
N ALA A 166 14.24 0.07 13.19
CA ALA A 166 13.07 -0.66 13.66
C ALA A 166 13.15 -0.81 15.19
N LYS A 167 12.03 -1.10 15.85
CA LYS A 167 12.00 -1.34 17.30
C LYS A 167 12.89 -2.52 17.73
N ASN A 168 13.04 -3.53 16.88
CA ASN A 168 13.94 -4.65 17.07
C ASN A 168 14.66 -4.96 15.76
N THR A 169 16.00 -5.04 15.83
CA THR A 169 16.87 -5.44 14.71
C THR A 169 17.77 -6.61 15.08
N THR A 170 17.60 -7.18 16.28
CA THR A 170 18.44 -8.27 16.79
C THR A 170 18.32 -9.49 15.89
N GLY A 171 19.45 -9.97 15.37
CA GLY A 171 19.50 -11.13 14.48
C GLY A 171 19.28 -10.82 12.99
N ALA A 172 19.05 -9.55 12.62
CA ALA A 172 19.00 -9.15 11.23
C ALA A 172 20.41 -9.16 10.61
N THR A 173 20.54 -9.75 9.43
CA THR A 173 21.80 -9.86 8.67
C THR A 173 21.65 -9.39 7.23
N TYR A 174 20.42 -9.34 6.71
CA TYR A 174 20.10 -8.88 5.36
C TYR A 174 18.93 -7.90 5.32
N CYS A 175 18.98 -6.96 4.37
CA CYS A 175 17.78 -6.34 3.83
C CYS A 175 17.28 -7.16 2.65
N GLY A 176 16.05 -7.66 2.72
CA GLY A 176 15.34 -8.25 1.59
C GLY A 176 14.48 -7.19 0.90
N PHE A 177 14.60 -7.08 -0.42
CA PHE A 177 13.82 -6.18 -1.27
C PHE A 177 12.90 -7.04 -2.13
N LEU A 178 11.59 -6.80 -2.04
CA LEU A 178 10.59 -7.42 -2.92
C LEU A 178 10.10 -6.39 -3.92
N SER A 179 10.14 -6.76 -5.20
CA SER A 179 9.73 -5.92 -6.35
C SER A 179 9.09 -6.80 -7.42
N GLY A 180 7.77 -6.66 -7.61
CA GLY A 180 7.01 -7.59 -8.43
C GLY A 180 7.15 -9.03 -7.94
N LEU A 181 7.57 -9.93 -8.82
CA LEU A 181 7.85 -11.33 -8.46
C LEU A 181 9.32 -11.59 -8.09
N ASP A 182 10.15 -10.55 -8.13
CA ASP A 182 11.57 -10.66 -7.79
C ASP A 182 11.83 -10.42 -6.31
N SER A 183 12.87 -11.11 -5.82
CA SER A 183 13.47 -10.86 -4.51
C SER A 183 14.98 -10.73 -4.64
N THR A 184 15.54 -9.77 -3.91
CA THR A 184 17.00 -9.58 -3.82
C THR A 184 17.40 -9.14 -2.42
N PHE A 185 18.66 -9.36 -2.06
CA PHE A 185 19.15 -9.21 -0.70
C PHE A 185 20.50 -8.51 -0.68
N THR A 186 20.62 -7.50 0.18
CA THR A 186 21.92 -6.87 0.52
C THR A 186 22.22 -7.07 2.01
N THR A 187 23.49 -7.01 2.39
CA THR A 187 23.87 -7.15 3.79
C THR A 187 23.34 -5.96 4.60
N TYR A 188 22.75 -6.27 5.76
CA TYR A 188 22.41 -5.29 6.78
C TYR A 188 23.54 -5.24 7.81
N ALA A 189 24.08 -4.04 8.05
CA ALA A 189 25.08 -3.80 9.08
C ALA A 189 24.95 -2.37 9.60
N ASP A 190 25.12 -2.19 10.92
CA ASP A 190 25.17 -0.88 11.57
C ASP A 190 23.99 0.06 11.24
N GLY A 191 22.79 -0.49 11.07
CA GLY A 191 21.59 0.30 10.74
C GLY A 191 21.50 0.70 9.26
N GLU A 192 22.29 0.10 8.38
CA GLU A 192 22.36 0.44 6.97
C GLU A 192 22.22 -0.78 6.05
N CYS A 193 21.69 -0.54 4.86
CA CYS A 193 21.67 -1.47 3.74
C CYS A 193 22.06 -0.75 2.45
N LYS A 194 22.64 -1.48 1.51
CA LYS A 194 22.81 -0.98 0.14
C LYS A 194 21.54 -1.20 -0.67
N ALA A 195 21.16 -0.20 -1.46
CA ALA A 195 20.15 -0.39 -2.50
C ALA A 195 20.68 -1.39 -3.55
N PRO A 196 19.90 -2.42 -3.95
CA PRO A 196 20.34 -3.42 -4.91
C PRO A 196 20.74 -2.81 -6.26
N SER A 197 21.76 -3.39 -6.89
CA SER A 197 22.28 -2.97 -8.20
C SER A 197 22.29 -4.09 -9.23
N ASP A 198 21.54 -5.16 -8.97
CA ASP A 198 21.44 -6.37 -9.79
C ASP A 198 20.30 -6.31 -10.84
N GLY A 199 19.59 -5.18 -10.91
CA GLY A 199 18.47 -4.97 -11.84
C GLY A 199 17.16 -5.63 -11.43
N LYS A 200 17.06 -6.21 -10.22
CA LYS A 200 15.84 -6.88 -9.73
C LYS A 200 14.87 -5.95 -9.00
N VAL A 201 15.27 -4.73 -8.70
CA VAL A 201 14.39 -3.71 -8.11
C VAL A 201 13.97 -2.77 -9.22
N GLY A 202 12.70 -2.83 -9.58
CA GLY A 202 12.07 -1.95 -10.56
C GLY A 202 11.53 -0.66 -9.93
N GLU A 203 10.66 0.02 -10.66
CA GLU A 203 9.96 1.20 -10.15
C GLU A 203 8.71 0.81 -9.34
N GLY A 204 8.07 1.78 -8.69
CA GLY A 204 6.83 1.58 -7.94
C GLY A 204 7.06 1.32 -6.46
N GLN A 205 6.07 0.72 -5.79
CA GLN A 205 6.14 0.43 -4.36
C GLN A 205 7.01 -0.82 -4.12
N ILE A 206 8.15 -0.61 -3.47
CA ILE A 206 9.12 -1.64 -3.09
C ILE A 206 9.01 -1.92 -1.59
N TYR A 207 9.04 -3.19 -1.22
CA TYR A 207 8.91 -3.62 0.17
C TYR A 207 10.25 -4.11 0.70
N VAL A 208 10.72 -3.49 1.79
CA VAL A 208 12.02 -3.79 2.40
C VAL A 208 11.83 -4.45 3.76
N PHE A 209 12.46 -5.58 3.96
CA PHE A 209 12.43 -6.39 5.18
C PHE A 209 13.82 -6.48 5.79
N LEU A 210 13.93 -6.50 7.12
CA LEU A 210 15.11 -7.04 7.80
C LEU A 210 14.92 -8.53 8.02
N THR A 211 15.93 -9.31 7.64
CA THR A 211 15.86 -10.78 7.65
C THR A 211 17.14 -11.39 8.20
N SER A 212 17.04 -12.58 8.80
CA SER A 212 18.19 -13.36 9.30
C SER A 212 18.88 -14.19 8.22
N GLU A 213 18.18 -14.44 7.11
CA GLU A 213 18.63 -15.23 5.96
C GLU A 213 18.21 -14.53 4.66
N LYS A 214 18.74 -14.98 3.51
CA LYS A 214 18.33 -14.47 2.18
C LYS A 214 16.97 -15.04 1.74
N SER A 215 15.96 -14.84 2.57
CA SER A 215 14.59 -15.29 2.35
C SER A 215 13.62 -14.40 3.13
N VAL A 216 12.46 -14.10 2.54
CA VAL A 216 11.37 -13.35 3.21
C VAL A 216 10.25 -14.33 3.54
N THR A 217 10.19 -14.75 4.81
CA THR A 217 9.15 -15.61 5.37
C THR A 217 8.85 -15.18 6.80
N ASP A 218 7.78 -15.71 7.39
CA ASP A 218 7.49 -15.51 8.81
C ASP A 218 8.63 -15.94 9.75
N ALA A 219 9.41 -16.95 9.37
CA ALA A 219 10.51 -17.48 10.19
C ALA A 219 11.80 -16.66 10.07
N THR A 220 12.02 -16.04 8.92
CA THR A 220 13.27 -15.32 8.61
C THR A 220 13.14 -13.80 8.79
N THR A 221 11.92 -13.27 8.87
CA THR A 221 11.66 -11.83 9.02
C THR A 221 11.84 -11.37 10.46
N ILE A 222 12.74 -10.39 10.65
CA ILE A 222 13.01 -9.74 11.94
C ILE A 222 12.16 -8.48 12.09
N ALA A 223 12.03 -7.68 11.03
CA ALA A 223 11.25 -6.46 11.00
C ALA A 223 10.82 -6.11 9.56
N GLY A 224 9.78 -5.28 9.44
CA GLY A 224 9.23 -4.81 8.17
C GLY A 224 7.97 -5.55 7.72
N PRO A 225 7.46 -5.26 6.51
CA PRO A 225 8.11 -4.41 5.53
C PRO A 225 8.03 -2.92 5.89
N GLY A 226 9.02 -2.17 5.43
CA GLY A 226 8.89 -0.74 5.14
C GLY A 226 8.66 -0.54 3.63
N ILE A 227 8.02 0.56 3.26
CA ILE A 227 7.79 0.92 1.85
C ILE A 227 8.80 1.97 1.43
N ILE A 228 9.39 1.78 0.25
CA ILE A 228 10.19 2.78 -0.46
C ILE A 228 9.85 2.73 -1.95
N GLU A 229 10.05 3.83 -2.65
CA GLU A 229 9.84 3.93 -4.09
C GLU A 229 11.13 4.47 -4.74
N THR A 230 11.40 4.08 -5.98
CA THR A 230 12.49 4.66 -6.77
C THR A 230 12.22 6.14 -7.02
N GLU A 231 13.27 6.96 -7.06
CA GLU A 231 13.10 8.32 -7.58
C GLU A 231 12.88 8.23 -9.10
N ASN A 232 11.63 8.33 -9.54
CA ASN A 232 11.32 8.36 -10.97
C ASN A 232 11.46 9.78 -11.54
N ALA A 233 11.91 9.84 -12.80
CA ALA A 233 11.78 11.01 -13.64
C ALA A 233 10.30 11.42 -13.69
N VAL A 234 10.00 12.59 -13.14
CA VAL A 234 8.69 13.25 -13.26
C VAL A 234 8.27 13.17 -14.73
N MET A 235 7.07 12.64 -15.02
CA MET A 235 6.54 12.71 -16.38
C MET A 235 6.63 14.16 -16.86
N ASN A 236 7.17 14.38 -18.07
CA ASN A 236 7.39 15.73 -18.58
C ASN A 236 6.11 16.58 -18.45
N PRO A 237 6.20 17.91 -18.21
CA PRO A 237 5.07 18.80 -17.93
C PRO A 237 3.93 18.82 -18.98
N ILE A 238 4.10 18.13 -20.11
CA ILE A 238 3.11 17.98 -21.16
C ILE A 238 2.05 16.93 -20.78
N ASP A 239 2.35 15.99 -19.88
CA ASP A 239 1.46 14.87 -19.50
C ASP A 239 0.89 14.97 -18.08
N THR A 240 1.35 15.93 -17.26
CA THR A 240 0.68 16.27 -16.00
C THR A 240 -0.59 17.06 -16.30
N PRO A 241 -1.77 16.64 -15.82
CA PRO A 241 -2.99 17.45 -15.95
C PRO A 241 -2.72 18.85 -15.40
N THR A 242 -2.87 19.87 -16.25
CA THR A 242 -2.79 21.25 -15.79
C THR A 242 -3.88 21.47 -14.75
N LEU A 243 -3.47 21.73 -13.50
CA LEU A 243 -4.36 22.07 -12.41
C LEU A 243 -4.89 23.49 -12.66
N THR A 244 -5.89 23.62 -13.53
CA THR A 244 -6.64 24.87 -13.67
C THR A 244 -7.51 25.04 -12.43
N PRO A 245 -7.41 26.17 -11.69
CA PRO A 245 -8.30 26.45 -10.57
C PRO A 245 -9.76 26.45 -11.04
N ALA A 246 -10.60 25.61 -10.46
CA ALA A 246 -12.02 25.60 -10.77
C ALA A 246 -12.74 26.72 -10.02
N SER A 247 -13.64 27.42 -10.72
CA SER A 247 -14.56 28.41 -10.16
C SER A 247 -15.46 27.80 -9.09
N HIS A 248 -15.71 28.59 -8.03
CA HIS A 248 -16.52 28.26 -6.86
C HIS A 248 -17.94 27.77 -7.25
N GLU A 249 -18.28 26.52 -6.93
CA GLU A 249 -19.65 26.05 -6.73
C GLU A 249 -19.73 25.27 -5.41
N PRO A 250 -20.80 25.43 -4.61
CA PRO A 250 -20.91 24.76 -3.32
C PRO A 250 -21.51 23.36 -3.47
N GLU A 251 -20.78 22.31 -3.06
CA GLU A 251 -21.34 20.96 -2.91
C GLU A 251 -20.96 20.30 -1.58
N ASN A 252 -21.91 19.51 -1.08
CA ASN A 252 -21.98 18.94 0.26
C ASN A 252 -20.97 17.79 0.45
N ALA A 253 -20.31 17.78 1.61
CA ALA A 253 -19.16 16.95 1.92
C ALA A 253 -19.50 15.81 2.88
N THR A 254 -19.64 14.58 2.40
CA THR A 254 -19.73 13.36 3.25
C THR A 254 -18.61 12.37 2.90
N ASP A 255 -18.23 11.60 3.92
CA ASP A 255 -16.98 10.84 4.10
C ASP A 255 -16.36 10.17 2.87
N LEU A 256 -15.10 10.53 2.61
CA LEU A 256 -14.17 9.87 1.70
C LEU A 256 -13.13 9.16 2.56
N ALA A 257 -13.48 7.96 3.02
CA ALA A 257 -12.52 7.01 3.55
C ALA A 257 -12.22 6.00 2.45
N ILE A 258 -10.94 5.80 2.15
CA ILE A 258 -10.46 4.66 1.36
C ILE A 258 -10.50 3.49 2.35
N GLY A 259 -11.46 2.58 2.15
CA GLY A 259 -11.59 1.39 2.95
C GLY A 259 -10.61 0.34 2.45
N ILE A 260 -9.69 -0.10 3.29
CA ILE A 260 -8.86 -1.29 3.09
C ILE A 260 -9.05 -2.19 4.29
#